data_AF-A0A8C7XV44-F1
#
_entry.id   AF-A0A8C7XV44-F1
#
_cell.length_a   1.000
_cell.length_b   1.000
_cell.length_c   1.000
_cell.angle_alpha   90.00
_cell.angle_beta   90.00
_cell.angle_gamma   90.00
#
_symmetry.space_group_name_H-M   'P 1'
#
loop_
_entity.id
_entity.type
_entity.pdbx_description
1 polymer ?
#
loop_
_entity_poly.entity_id
_entity_poly.type
_entity_poly.pdbx_seq_one_letter_code
_entity_poly.pdbx_strand_id
1 'polypeptide(L)'
;MTHKAELAQKARKEIADYLSSGKDERARIRVEHIIREDYLVEAMEILELYCDLLITRFGLIQSMKELDPGLQEAVSTLIWAAPRLQSEVSELKIVSEQLCAKYSKEYGKLCRNNQIGTVNDRLMHKLSVEAPPKILVERYLIEIAKNYNVPYEPDAMVRPEVCVGEEADLINVDNDRKSGGGGGGGGFSAPPVPMQMPMPMPMPMPTPFSYPPPKGPEHFNPAVGTYGGFQPPMGAGPPPELPTSPPTYESVS
;
A
#
# COMPACT_ATOMS: atom_id res chain seq x y z
N MET A 1 18.88 -13.51 -4.09
CA MET A 1 17.54 -14.11 -4.19
C MET A 1 17.53 -15.64 -4.02
N THR A 2 18.47 -16.42 -4.56
CA THR A 2 18.46 -17.90 -4.50
C THR A 2 18.54 -18.51 -3.09
N HIS A 3 19.37 -17.97 -2.20
CA HIS A 3 19.55 -18.51 -0.84
C HIS A 3 18.27 -18.42 0.02
N LYS A 4 17.47 -17.36 -0.12
CA LYS A 4 16.21 -17.20 0.63
C LYS A 4 15.10 -18.13 0.12
N ALA A 5 15.03 -18.37 -1.19
CA ALA A 5 14.04 -19.29 -1.78
C ALA A 5 14.27 -20.75 -1.34
N GLU A 6 15.53 -21.17 -1.22
CA GLU A 6 15.89 -22.50 -0.73
C GLU A 6 15.56 -22.68 0.76
N LEU A 7 15.82 -21.65 1.58
CA LEU A 7 15.40 -21.65 2.99
C LEU A 7 13.88 -21.72 3.13
N ALA A 8 13.13 -20.99 2.31
CA ALA A 8 11.67 -21.01 2.32
C ALA A 8 11.11 -22.40 2.00
N GLN A 9 11.67 -23.12 1.01
CA GLN A 9 11.25 -24.50 0.73
C GLN A 9 11.56 -25.44 1.90
N LYS A 10 12.75 -25.35 2.50
CA LYS A 10 13.12 -26.17 3.65
C LYS A 10 12.21 -25.90 4.86
N ALA A 11 11.85 -24.64 5.08
CA ALA A 11 10.95 -24.23 6.15
C ALA A 11 9.50 -24.72 5.92
N ARG A 12 9.02 -24.70 4.67
CA ARG A 12 7.71 -25.29 4.31
C ARG A 12 7.66 -26.80 4.53
N LYS A 13 8.76 -27.52 4.25
CA LYS A 13 8.89 -28.94 4.57
C LYS A 13 8.86 -29.19 6.08
N GLU A 14 9.58 -28.38 6.86
CA GLU A 14 9.59 -28.46 8.32
C GLU A 14 8.17 -28.29 8.91
N ILE A 15 7.36 -27.39 8.34
CA ILE A 15 5.97 -27.22 8.74
C ILE A 15 5.14 -28.46 8.43
N ALA A 16 5.30 -29.07 7.26
CA ALA A 16 4.62 -30.32 6.92
C ALA A 16 4.98 -31.45 7.91
N ASP A 17 6.24 -31.51 8.36
CA ASP A 17 6.67 -32.46 9.39
C ASP A 17 6.02 -32.18 10.75
N TYR A 18 5.81 -30.91 11.13
CA TYR A 18 5.07 -30.55 12.34
C TYR A 18 3.59 -30.90 12.27
N LEU A 19 2.95 -30.64 11.12
CA LEU A 19 1.54 -30.97 10.88
C LEU A 19 1.31 -32.49 10.90
N SER A 20 2.17 -33.27 10.25
CA SER A 20 2.07 -34.74 10.26
C SER A 20 2.32 -35.36 11.64
N SER A 21 3.04 -34.66 12.51
CA SER A 21 3.27 -35.04 13.91
C SER A 21 2.16 -34.57 14.87
N GLY A 22 1.11 -33.91 14.38
CA GLY A 22 0.03 -33.34 15.20
C GLY A 22 0.45 -32.17 16.09
N LYS A 23 1.53 -31.45 15.72
CA LYS A 23 2.08 -30.31 16.49
C LYS A 23 1.63 -28.98 15.89
N ASP A 24 0.32 -28.77 15.79
CA ASP A 24 -0.28 -27.64 15.06
C ASP A 24 0.15 -26.28 15.61
N GLU A 25 0.27 -26.15 16.93
CA GLU A 25 0.73 -24.89 17.55
C GLU A 25 2.17 -24.55 17.16
N ARG A 26 3.03 -25.56 17.05
CA ARG A 26 4.41 -25.37 16.59
C ARG A 26 4.47 -25.03 15.10
N ALA A 27 3.59 -25.62 14.29
CA ALA A 27 3.43 -25.29 12.89
C ALA A 27 2.97 -23.83 12.69
N ARG A 28 1.99 -23.35 13.46
CA ARG A 28 1.52 -21.95 13.45
C ARG A 28 2.64 -20.95 13.74
N ILE A 29 3.37 -21.16 14.84
CA ILE A 29 4.51 -20.31 15.21
C ILE A 29 5.56 -20.29 14.09
N ARG A 30 5.84 -21.45 13.48
CA ARG A 30 6.80 -21.54 12.37
C ARG A 30 6.32 -20.83 11.11
N VAL A 31 5.02 -20.92 10.78
CA VAL A 31 4.41 -20.20 9.65
C VAL A 31 4.45 -18.69 9.86
N GLU A 32 4.14 -18.20 11.05
CA GLU A 32 4.25 -16.76 11.33
C GLU A 32 5.66 -16.23 11.06
N HIS A 33 6.69 -17.01 11.39
CA HIS A 33 8.07 -16.64 11.08
C HIS A 33 8.30 -16.57 9.56
N ILE A 34 7.85 -17.56 8.80
CA ILE A 34 7.97 -17.54 7.33
C ILE A 34 7.25 -16.35 6.73
N ILE A 35 6.04 -16.02 7.19
CA ILE A 35 5.30 -14.85 6.69
C ILE A 35 6.09 -13.56 6.94
N ARG A 36 6.73 -13.41 8.11
CA ARG A 36 7.59 -12.26 8.39
C ARG A 36 8.83 -12.23 7.49
N GLU A 37 9.44 -13.38 7.22
CA GLU A 37 10.56 -13.50 6.28
C GLU A 37 10.15 -13.12 4.84
N ASP A 38 8.97 -13.55 4.39
CA ASP A 38 8.42 -13.23 3.07
C ASP A 38 8.12 -11.72 2.95
N TYR A 39 7.54 -11.11 4.00
CA TYR A 39 7.37 -9.65 4.05
C TYR A 39 8.69 -8.89 4.03
N LEU A 40 9.73 -9.41 4.69
CA LEU A 40 11.06 -8.81 4.63
C LEU A 40 11.64 -8.87 3.22
N VAL A 41 11.41 -9.95 2.46
CA VAL A 41 11.81 -10.03 1.05
C VAL A 41 11.09 -8.98 0.21
N GLU A 42 9.75 -8.90 0.32
CA GLU A 42 8.96 -7.89 -0.40
C GLU A 42 9.42 -6.46 -0.04
N ALA A 43 9.72 -6.19 1.23
CA ALA A 43 10.20 -4.88 1.67
C ALA A 43 11.57 -4.54 1.07
N MET A 44 12.46 -5.52 0.97
CA MET A 44 13.78 -5.36 0.35
C MET A 44 13.68 -5.05 -1.15
N GLU A 45 12.74 -5.66 -1.88
CA GLU A 45 12.49 -5.34 -3.29
C GLU A 45 12.02 -3.89 -3.49
N ILE A 46 11.16 -3.40 -2.59
CA ILE A 46 10.72 -2.00 -2.61
C ILE A 46 11.91 -1.05 -2.34
N LEU A 47 12.80 -1.42 -1.41
CA LEU A 47 13.99 -0.61 -1.11
C LEU A 47 15.00 -0.61 -2.26
N GLU A 48 15.20 -1.74 -2.94
CA GLU A 48 16.04 -1.84 -4.12
C GLU A 48 15.56 -0.87 -5.21
N LEU A 49 14.25 -0.85 -5.49
CA LEU A 49 13.64 0.08 -6.43
C LEU A 49 13.91 1.55 -6.05
N TYR A 50 13.81 1.92 -4.77
CA TYR A 50 14.10 3.29 -4.34
C TYR A 50 15.59 3.65 -4.42
N CYS A 51 16.48 2.71 -4.10
CA CYS A 51 17.92 2.90 -4.29
C CYS A 51 18.24 3.15 -5.78
N ASP A 52 17.68 2.35 -6.69
CA ASP A 52 17.85 2.53 -8.13
C ASP A 52 17.31 3.87 -8.64
N LEU A 53 16.17 4.31 -8.11
CA LEU A 53 15.61 5.63 -8.40
C LEU A 53 16.57 6.75 -7.99
N LEU A 54 17.14 6.69 -6.76
CA LEU A 54 18.09 7.69 -6.29
C LEU A 54 19.38 7.69 -7.11
N ILE A 55 19.89 6.52 -7.49
CA ILE A 55 21.08 6.40 -8.36
C ILE A 55 20.81 7.02 -9.72
N THR A 56 19.66 6.70 -10.34
CA THR A 56 19.26 7.23 -11.65
C THR A 56 19.13 8.76 -11.63
N ARG A 57 18.68 9.32 -10.51
CA ARG A 57 18.48 10.78 -10.32
C ARG A 57 19.60 11.44 -9.51
N PHE A 58 20.75 10.79 -9.35
CA PHE A 58 21.83 11.29 -8.49
C PHE A 58 22.35 12.67 -8.89
N GLY A 59 22.38 12.98 -10.20
CA GLY A 59 22.76 14.31 -10.69
C GLY A 59 21.85 15.45 -10.19
N LEU A 60 20.56 15.18 -10.01
CA LEU A 60 19.62 16.14 -9.41
C LEU A 60 19.89 16.31 -7.92
N ILE A 61 20.12 15.21 -7.20
CA ILE A 61 20.45 15.22 -5.76
C ILE A 61 21.72 16.03 -5.50
N GLN A 62 22.72 15.91 -6.38
CA GLN A 62 23.98 16.64 -6.22
C GLN A 62 23.84 18.14 -6.49
N SER A 63 23.13 18.52 -7.56
CA SER A 63 23.01 19.91 -8.01
C SER A 63 21.98 20.73 -7.23
N MET A 64 20.87 20.12 -6.80
CA MET A 64 19.81 20.78 -6.05
C MET A 64 20.14 20.84 -4.55
N LYS A 65 19.79 21.96 -3.90
CA LYS A 65 19.84 22.09 -2.43
C LYS A 65 18.55 21.58 -1.77
N GLU A 66 17.42 21.70 -2.46
CA GLU A 66 16.12 21.26 -1.98
C GLU A 66 15.81 19.84 -2.44
N LEU A 67 14.93 19.17 -1.69
CA LEU A 67 14.49 17.81 -2.01
C LEU A 67 13.40 17.87 -3.09
N ASP A 68 13.66 17.21 -4.21
CA ASP A 68 12.68 17.10 -5.29
C ASP A 68 11.46 16.28 -4.81
N PRO A 69 10.21 16.73 -5.08
CA PRO A 69 9.01 16.02 -4.67
C PRO A 69 8.94 14.57 -5.18
N GLY A 70 9.49 14.27 -6.35
CA GLY A 70 9.55 12.92 -6.92
C GLY A 70 10.58 12.01 -6.24
N LEU A 71 11.53 12.57 -5.49
CA LEU A 71 12.50 11.82 -4.69
C LEU A 71 12.15 11.80 -3.20
N GLN A 72 11.21 12.65 -2.78
CA GLN A 72 10.84 12.81 -1.38
C GLN A 72 10.38 11.50 -0.74
N GLU A 73 9.53 10.74 -1.44
CA GLU A 73 9.05 9.45 -0.94
C GLU A 73 10.20 8.45 -0.76
N ALA A 74 11.07 8.32 -1.77
CA ALA A 74 12.20 7.41 -1.75
C ALA A 74 13.19 7.75 -0.62
N VAL A 75 13.56 9.03 -0.50
CA VAL A 75 14.48 9.51 0.55
C VAL A 75 13.87 9.31 1.94
N SER A 76 12.61 9.69 2.15
CA SER A 76 11.92 9.50 3.44
C SER A 76 11.89 8.03 3.83
N THR A 77 11.55 7.17 2.85
CA THR A 77 11.41 5.73 3.07
C THR A 77 12.73 5.06 3.43
N LEU A 78 13.82 5.39 2.72
CA LEU A 78 15.15 4.86 3.03
C LEU A 78 15.63 5.28 4.44
N ILE A 79 15.40 6.54 4.83
CA ILE A 79 15.75 7.03 6.17
C ILE A 79 14.93 6.33 7.26
N TRP A 80 13.63 6.11 7.01
CA TRP A 80 12.73 5.42 7.94
C TRP A 80 13.06 3.94 8.09
N ALA A 81 13.45 3.27 7.00
CA ALA A 81 13.80 1.85 6.98
C ALA A 81 15.18 1.56 7.60
N ALA A 82 16.13 2.50 7.53
CA ALA A 82 17.50 2.32 8.02
C ALA A 82 17.64 1.76 9.46
N PRO A 83 16.97 2.30 10.50
CA PRO A 83 17.05 1.72 11.84
C PRO A 83 16.34 0.37 11.98
N ARG A 84 15.38 0.05 11.10
CA ARG A 84 14.59 -1.19 11.15
C ARG A 84 15.30 -2.37 10.49
N LEU A 85 16.13 -2.09 9.49
CA LEU A 85 16.88 -3.09 8.73
C LEU A 85 18.37 -3.11 9.07
N GLN A 86 18.77 -2.52 10.19
CA GLN A 86 20.18 -2.43 10.57
C GLN A 86 20.85 -3.80 10.74
N SER A 87 20.08 -4.84 11.12
CA SER A 87 20.59 -6.22 11.22
C SER A 87 20.80 -6.89 9.85
N GLU A 88 20.04 -6.48 8.84
CA GLU A 88 20.04 -7.10 7.51
C GLU A 88 21.00 -6.40 6.56
N VAL A 89 21.05 -5.05 6.61
CA VAL A 89 21.84 -4.21 5.70
C VAL A 89 22.49 -3.07 6.49
N SER A 90 23.76 -3.27 6.86
CA SER A 90 24.51 -2.28 7.66
C SER A 90 24.79 -0.98 6.90
N GLU A 91 24.89 -1.06 5.57
CA GLU A 91 25.19 0.02 4.64
C GLU A 91 24.04 1.03 4.55
N LEU A 92 22.80 0.57 4.77
CA LEU A 92 21.61 1.41 4.73
C LEU A 92 21.68 2.51 5.80
N LYS A 93 22.32 2.23 6.93
CA LYS A 93 22.61 3.24 7.97
C LYS A 93 23.45 4.38 7.40
N ILE A 94 24.54 4.05 6.70
CA ILE A 94 25.47 5.02 6.11
C ILE A 94 24.74 5.89 5.08
N VAL A 95 23.95 5.26 4.21
CA VAL A 95 23.12 5.97 3.22
C VAL A 95 22.15 6.93 3.91
N SER A 96 21.47 6.50 4.96
CA SER A 96 20.56 7.35 5.72
C SER A 96 21.27 8.57 6.34
N GLU A 97 22.48 8.37 6.87
CA GLU A 97 23.28 9.45 7.49
C GLU A 97 23.73 10.47 6.44
N GLN A 98 24.11 10.03 5.24
CA GLN A 98 24.45 10.91 4.12
C GLN A 98 23.24 11.72 3.64
N LEU A 99 22.07 11.09 3.50
CA LEU A 99 20.83 11.79 3.14
C LEU A 99 20.41 12.82 4.21
N CYS A 100 20.58 12.48 5.49
CA CYS A 100 20.34 13.42 6.60
C CYS A 100 21.35 14.58 6.58
N ALA A 101 22.60 14.34 6.23
CA ALA A 101 23.61 15.40 6.10
C ALA A 101 23.28 16.34 4.94
N LYS A 102 22.74 15.81 3.83
CA LYS A 102 22.36 16.57 2.64
C LYS A 102 21.10 17.43 2.83
N TYR A 103 20.03 16.88 3.40
CA TYR A 103 18.71 17.53 3.47
C TYR A 103 18.34 18.12 4.85
N SER A 104 19.23 17.98 5.84
CA SER A 104 19.10 18.37 7.25
C SER A 104 18.84 17.21 8.21
N LYS A 105 19.44 17.33 9.41
CA LYS A 105 19.28 16.37 10.50
C LYS A 105 17.85 16.37 11.05
N GLU A 106 17.17 17.52 11.06
CA GLU A 106 15.79 17.61 11.52
C GLU A 106 14.85 16.87 10.56
N TYR A 107 15.03 17.04 9.25
CA TYR A 107 14.30 16.25 8.25
C TYR A 107 14.50 14.75 8.45
N GLY A 108 15.74 14.32 8.71
CA GLY A 108 16.05 12.92 9.04
C GLY A 108 15.29 12.39 10.25
N LYS A 109 15.19 13.18 11.34
CA LYS A 109 14.41 12.80 12.54
C LYS A 109 12.92 12.68 12.25
N LEU A 110 12.37 13.64 11.50
CA LEU A 110 10.96 13.64 11.10
C LEU A 110 10.64 12.41 10.23
N CYS A 111 11.53 12.04 9.30
CA CYS A 111 11.39 10.84 8.48
C CYS A 111 11.42 9.56 9.32
N ARG A 112 12.34 9.42 10.28
CA ARG A 112 12.45 8.24 11.15
C ARG A 112 11.16 7.96 11.94
N ASN A 113 10.48 9.01 12.36
CA ASN A 113 9.22 8.94 13.11
C ASN A 113 7.98 8.95 12.21
N ASN A 114 8.14 8.97 10.88
CA ASN A 114 7.08 9.16 9.90
C ASN A 114 6.15 10.37 10.21
N GLN A 115 6.68 11.47 10.74
CA GLN A 115 5.88 12.66 11.05
C GLN A 115 5.51 13.47 9.81
N ILE A 116 6.25 13.26 8.72
CA ILE A 116 6.03 13.94 7.44
C ILE A 116 4.94 13.23 6.61
N GLY A 117 4.67 11.95 6.88
CA GLY A 117 3.69 11.16 6.13
C GLY A 117 4.10 10.88 4.67
N THR A 118 5.40 10.97 4.37
CA THR A 118 5.95 10.79 3.03
C THR A 118 6.63 9.44 2.85
N VAL A 119 6.60 8.58 3.87
CA VAL A 119 7.14 7.24 3.80
C VAL A 119 6.13 6.34 3.06
N ASN A 120 6.64 5.40 2.27
CA ASN A 120 5.79 4.44 1.57
C ASN A 120 4.99 3.55 2.53
N ASP A 121 3.67 3.68 2.53
CA ASP A 121 2.77 2.96 3.43
C ASP A 121 2.85 1.43 3.26
N ARG A 122 3.06 0.96 2.02
CA ARG A 122 3.18 -0.48 1.75
C ARG A 122 4.41 -1.05 2.43
N LEU A 123 5.55 -0.37 2.34
CA LEU A 123 6.77 -0.75 3.04
C LEU A 123 6.60 -0.68 4.56
N MET A 124 5.92 0.35 5.07
CA MET A 124 5.65 0.47 6.50
C MET A 124 4.84 -0.70 7.04
N HIS A 125 3.81 -1.12 6.32
CA HIS A 125 3.00 -2.27 6.69
C HIS A 125 3.82 -3.56 6.68
N LYS A 126 4.72 -3.74 5.70
CA LYS A 126 5.57 -4.94 5.59
C LYS A 126 6.65 -5.02 6.68
N LEU A 127 7.19 -3.89 7.10
CA LEU A 127 8.18 -3.80 8.18
C LEU A 127 7.58 -3.57 9.57
N SER A 128 6.25 -3.53 9.68
CA SER A 128 5.57 -3.45 10.97
C SER A 128 5.83 -4.73 11.78
N VAL A 129 6.06 -4.58 13.08
CA VAL A 129 6.33 -5.70 14.00
C VAL A 129 5.01 -6.37 14.46
N GLU A 130 3.88 -5.95 13.91
CA GLU A 130 2.58 -6.53 14.23
C GLU A 130 2.50 -8.01 13.84
N ALA A 131 1.77 -8.78 14.64
CA ALA A 131 1.57 -10.20 14.38
C ALA A 131 0.77 -10.37 13.07
N PRO A 132 1.20 -11.28 12.17
CA PRO A 132 0.42 -11.59 10.97
C PRO A 132 -1.01 -11.96 11.35
N PRO A 133 -2.02 -11.52 10.58
CA PRO A 133 -3.40 -11.81 10.91
C PRO A 133 -3.65 -13.33 10.83
N LYS A 134 -4.37 -13.89 11.80
CA LYS A 134 -4.60 -15.35 11.93
C LYS A 134 -5.14 -16.00 10.65
N ILE A 135 -5.99 -15.27 9.92
CA ILE A 135 -6.51 -15.68 8.61
C ILE A 135 -5.39 -15.99 7.59
N LEU A 136 -4.31 -15.21 7.60
CA LEU A 136 -3.17 -15.41 6.70
C LEU A 136 -2.35 -16.62 7.14
N VAL A 137 -2.14 -16.79 8.44
CA VAL A 137 -1.44 -17.96 9.01
C VAL A 137 -2.16 -19.25 8.62
N GLU A 138 -3.47 -19.31 8.81
CA GLU A 138 -4.28 -20.48 8.46
C GLU A 138 -4.28 -20.74 6.95
N ARG A 139 -4.37 -19.70 6.10
CA ARG A 139 -4.22 -19.87 4.63
C ARG A 139 -2.88 -20.48 4.26
N TYR A 140 -1.78 -20.01 4.86
CA TYR A 140 -0.45 -20.60 4.64
C TYR A 140 -0.39 -22.07 5.07
N LEU A 141 -0.96 -22.41 6.22
CA LEU A 141 -1.00 -23.79 6.71
C LEU A 141 -1.79 -24.71 5.77
N ILE A 142 -2.96 -24.26 5.30
CA ILE A 142 -3.78 -25.00 4.33
C ILE A 142 -3.00 -25.24 3.02
N GLU A 143 -2.34 -24.21 2.49
CA GLU A 143 -1.55 -24.33 1.25
C GLU A 143 -0.36 -25.28 1.42
N ILE A 144 0.35 -25.21 2.55
CA ILE A 144 1.47 -26.11 2.85
C ILE A 144 0.97 -27.55 3.03
N ALA A 145 -0.09 -27.75 3.81
CA ALA A 145 -0.70 -29.07 4.01
C ALA A 145 -1.11 -29.71 2.68
N LYS A 146 -1.75 -28.93 1.80
CA LYS A 146 -2.14 -29.36 0.45
C LYS A 146 -0.94 -29.71 -0.43
N ASN A 147 0.11 -28.88 -0.42
CA ASN A 147 1.30 -29.11 -1.23
C ASN A 147 2.09 -30.37 -0.81
N TYR A 148 2.06 -30.72 0.48
CA TYR A 148 2.76 -31.88 1.03
C TYR A 148 1.83 -33.09 1.29
N ASN A 149 0.55 -33.02 0.93
CA ASN A 149 -0.47 -34.05 1.16
C ASN A 149 -0.60 -34.48 2.63
N VAL A 150 -0.54 -33.54 3.55
CA VAL A 150 -0.70 -33.78 5.00
C VAL A 150 -2.13 -33.43 5.41
N PRO A 151 -2.83 -34.28 6.18
CA PRO A 151 -4.15 -33.93 6.71
C PRO A 151 -4.01 -32.79 7.73
N TYR A 152 -4.69 -31.68 7.47
CA TYR A 152 -4.77 -30.52 8.36
C TYR A 152 -6.22 -30.04 8.44
N GLU A 153 -6.77 -29.94 9.65
CA GLU A 153 -8.07 -29.33 9.88
C GLU A 153 -7.88 -27.86 10.29
N PRO A 154 -8.29 -26.89 9.46
CA PRO A 154 -8.20 -25.49 9.83
C PRO A 154 -9.14 -25.15 10.98
N ASP A 155 -8.75 -24.19 11.81
CA ASP A 155 -9.56 -23.74 12.94
C ASP A 155 -10.92 -23.19 12.45
N ALA A 156 -12.01 -23.52 13.14
CA ALA A 156 -13.38 -23.31 12.66
C ALA A 156 -13.76 -21.82 12.49
N MET A 157 -13.04 -20.91 13.13
CA MET A 157 -13.16 -19.46 12.94
C MET A 157 -12.52 -18.94 11.64
N VAL A 158 -11.78 -19.80 10.93
CA VAL A 158 -11.13 -19.55 9.64
C VAL A 158 -11.58 -20.58 8.60
N ARG A 159 -12.82 -21.07 8.71
CA ARG A 159 -13.46 -21.63 7.52
C ARG A 159 -13.45 -20.51 6.49
N PRO A 160 -12.84 -20.70 5.30
CA PRO A 160 -13.24 -19.86 4.19
C PRO A 160 -14.73 -20.12 4.09
N GLU A 161 -15.56 -19.09 4.33
CA GLU A 161 -16.90 -19.13 3.81
C GLU A 161 -16.71 -19.54 2.36
N VAL A 162 -17.16 -20.76 2.08
CA VAL A 162 -17.18 -21.24 0.73
C VAL A 162 -18.22 -20.34 0.11
N CYS A 163 -17.78 -19.33 -0.63
CA CYS A 163 -18.56 -18.84 -1.75
C CYS A 163 -18.64 -20.01 -2.75
N VAL A 164 -19.37 -21.06 -2.38
CA VAL A 164 -20.04 -21.91 -3.36
C VAL A 164 -21.00 -20.94 -4.00
N GLY A 165 -20.86 -20.78 -5.31
CA GLY A 165 -21.60 -19.80 -6.07
C GLY A 165 -23.07 -19.77 -5.67
N GLU A 166 -23.62 -18.56 -5.76
CA GLU A 166 -25.02 -18.38 -6.10
C GLU A 166 -25.31 -19.18 -7.38
N GLU A 167 -25.51 -20.49 -7.25
CA GLU A 167 -26.42 -21.22 -8.10
C GLU A 167 -27.79 -20.64 -7.75
N ALA A 168 -28.12 -19.54 -8.44
CA ALA A 168 -29.47 -19.05 -8.55
C ALA A 168 -30.32 -20.18 -9.13
N ASP A 169 -30.87 -20.97 -8.22
CA ASP A 169 -31.91 -21.94 -8.45
C ASP A 169 -33.17 -21.15 -8.88
N LEU A 170 -33.26 -20.86 -10.18
CA LEU A 170 -34.45 -20.30 -10.83
C LEU A 170 -35.03 -21.32 -11.82
N ILE A 171 -35.37 -22.52 -11.35
CA ILE A 171 -36.41 -23.30 -12.03
C ILE A 171 -37.23 -24.12 -11.01
N ASN A 172 -38.31 -23.55 -10.49
CA ASN A 172 -39.57 -24.29 -10.37
C ASN A 172 -40.78 -23.34 -10.37
N VAL A 173 -41.27 -23.02 -11.56
CA VAL A 173 -42.61 -22.45 -11.74
C VAL A 173 -43.55 -23.60 -12.13
N ASP A 174 -44.49 -23.86 -11.23
CA ASP A 174 -45.79 -24.52 -11.37
C ASP A 174 -45.93 -25.80 -12.20
N ASN A 175 -46.21 -26.90 -11.50
CA ASN A 175 -46.95 -28.04 -12.06
C ASN A 175 -48.24 -28.25 -11.24
N ASP A 176 -49.24 -27.42 -11.53
CA ASP A 176 -50.63 -27.69 -11.13
C ASP A 176 -51.29 -28.56 -12.20
N ARG A 177 -51.81 -29.71 -11.76
CA ARG A 177 -52.45 -30.71 -12.61
C ARG A 177 -53.82 -30.23 -13.07
N LYS A 178 -53.98 -29.91 -14.36
CA LYS A 178 -55.29 -30.03 -15.01
C LYS A 178 -55.24 -30.20 -16.53
N SER A 179 -55.56 -31.42 -16.95
CA SER A 179 -56.46 -31.77 -18.06
C SER A 179 -56.41 -30.98 -19.38
N GLY A 180 -55.92 -31.65 -20.43
CA GLY A 180 -56.70 -31.84 -21.65
C GLY A 180 -56.36 -31.00 -22.89
N GLY A 181 -55.95 -31.70 -23.96
CA GLY A 181 -56.48 -31.46 -25.31
C GLY A 181 -55.60 -30.75 -26.34
N GLY A 182 -55.05 -31.53 -27.29
CA GLY A 182 -55.41 -31.40 -28.71
C GLY A 182 -54.56 -30.54 -29.66
N GLY A 183 -53.99 -31.22 -30.68
CA GLY A 183 -53.81 -30.74 -32.08
C GLY A 183 -52.67 -29.73 -32.33
N GLY A 184 -51.90 -29.77 -33.42
CA GLY A 184 -51.90 -30.56 -34.65
C GLY A 184 -51.22 -29.74 -35.77
N GLY A 185 -50.37 -30.38 -36.59
CA GLY A 185 -49.88 -29.92 -37.91
C GLY A 185 -48.87 -28.76 -37.90
N GLY A 186 -47.78 -28.71 -38.69
CA GLY A 186 -47.37 -29.44 -39.89
C GLY A 186 -46.72 -28.43 -40.85
N GLY A 187 -45.62 -28.80 -41.52
CA GLY A 187 -45.27 -28.20 -42.83
C GLY A 187 -43.86 -27.63 -43.04
N PHE A 188 -43.09 -28.36 -43.86
CA PHE A 188 -42.31 -27.91 -45.04
C PHE A 188 -40.95 -27.18 -44.94
N SER A 189 -39.88 -27.98 -45.14
CA SER A 189 -38.83 -27.96 -46.19
C SER A 189 -37.90 -26.75 -46.50
N ALA A 190 -36.58 -27.01 -46.32
CA ALA A 190 -35.40 -26.76 -47.18
C ALA A 190 -34.89 -25.31 -47.45
N PRO A 191 -33.65 -25.09 -47.96
CA PRO A 191 -32.31 -25.68 -47.73
C PRO A 191 -31.24 -24.59 -47.33
N PRO A 192 -29.92 -24.88 -47.18
CA PRO A 192 -28.96 -23.99 -46.50
C PRO A 192 -28.15 -23.07 -47.44
N VAL A 193 -27.78 -21.88 -46.97
CA VAL A 193 -26.81 -20.96 -47.63
C VAL A 193 -25.94 -20.23 -46.58
N PRO A 194 -24.73 -19.75 -46.96
CA PRO A 194 -23.54 -19.85 -46.13
C PRO A 194 -23.19 -18.61 -45.29
N MET A 195 -22.35 -18.88 -44.29
CA MET A 195 -21.68 -18.01 -43.33
C MET A 195 -21.08 -16.73 -43.96
N GLN A 196 -21.49 -15.56 -43.45
CA GLN A 196 -20.82 -14.27 -43.65
C GLN A 196 -20.27 -13.78 -42.30
N MET A 197 -18.95 -13.57 -42.22
CA MET A 197 -18.30 -12.92 -41.09
C MET A 197 -18.69 -11.43 -41.02
N PRO A 198 -19.03 -10.87 -39.84
CA PRO A 198 -19.22 -9.44 -39.69
C PRO A 198 -17.87 -8.74 -39.46
N MET A 199 -17.60 -7.73 -40.29
CA MET A 199 -16.53 -6.74 -40.15
C MET A 199 -16.67 -5.91 -38.85
N PRO A 200 -15.58 -5.34 -38.32
CA PRO A 200 -15.61 -4.61 -37.05
C PRO A 200 -16.23 -3.21 -37.22
N MET A 201 -17.19 -2.88 -36.34
CA MET A 201 -17.79 -1.55 -36.25
C MET A 201 -16.81 -0.54 -35.63
N PRO A 202 -16.76 0.72 -36.12
CA PRO A 202 -15.91 1.75 -35.55
C PRO A 202 -16.56 2.31 -34.27
N MET A 203 -15.85 2.21 -33.15
CA MET A 203 -16.27 2.80 -31.87
C MET A 203 -16.22 4.35 -31.93
N PRO A 204 -17.25 5.05 -31.42
CA PRO A 204 -17.28 6.50 -31.36
C PRO A 204 -16.35 7.02 -30.25
N MET A 205 -15.54 8.03 -30.57
CA MET A 205 -14.66 8.73 -29.63
C MET A 205 -15.47 9.47 -28.55
N PRO A 206 -15.03 9.48 -27.28
CA PRO A 206 -15.67 10.26 -26.22
C PRO A 206 -15.48 11.77 -26.45
N THR A 207 -16.56 12.52 -26.31
CA THR A 207 -16.56 13.99 -26.37
C THR A 207 -15.79 14.59 -25.18
N PRO A 208 -15.01 15.66 -25.39
CA PRO A 208 -14.28 16.30 -24.30
C PRO A 208 -15.22 16.99 -23.32
N PHE A 209 -14.87 16.89 -22.04
CA PHE A 209 -15.57 17.47 -20.90
C PHE A 209 -15.64 19.00 -21.02
N SER A 210 -16.85 19.56 -21.02
CA SER A 210 -17.08 21.01 -21.12
C SER A 210 -17.05 21.64 -19.72
N TYR A 211 -16.10 22.54 -19.47
CA TYR A 211 -16.01 23.26 -18.20
C TYR A 211 -17.01 24.43 -18.15
N PRO A 212 -17.72 24.66 -17.03
CA PRO A 212 -18.46 25.88 -16.81
C PRO A 212 -17.51 27.07 -16.62
N PRO A 213 -17.88 28.30 -17.06
CA PRO A 213 -16.97 29.45 -17.02
C PRO A 213 -16.69 29.92 -15.59
N PRO A 214 -15.50 30.47 -15.33
CA PRO A 214 -15.10 30.93 -14.00
C PRO A 214 -15.94 32.16 -13.59
N LYS A 215 -16.47 32.15 -12.37
CA LYS A 215 -17.07 33.35 -11.76
C LYS A 215 -15.95 34.38 -11.54
N GLY A 216 -16.17 35.60 -12.01
CA GLY A 216 -15.25 36.73 -11.88
C GLY A 216 -14.95 37.12 -10.42
N PRO A 217 -14.05 38.07 -10.20
CA PRO A 217 -13.46 38.34 -8.89
C PRO A 217 -14.47 39.00 -7.94
N GLU A 218 -14.90 38.27 -6.91
CA GLU A 218 -15.66 38.86 -5.80
C GLU A 218 -14.77 39.81 -5.00
N HIS A 219 -15.24 41.04 -4.87
CA HIS A 219 -14.63 42.09 -4.06
C HIS A 219 -14.97 41.82 -2.59
N PHE A 220 -13.95 41.46 -1.80
CA PHE A 220 -14.10 41.29 -0.36
C PHE A 220 -13.99 42.66 0.33
N ASN A 221 -15.11 43.15 0.84
CA ASN A 221 -15.21 44.37 1.62
C ASN A 221 -15.83 44.01 2.98
N PRO A 222 -15.08 43.92 4.10
CA PRO A 222 -15.69 43.67 5.39
C PRO A 222 -16.15 44.99 6.02
N ALA A 223 -17.46 45.04 6.26
CA ALA A 223 -18.14 46.10 6.98
C ALA A 223 -17.81 46.07 8.49
N VAL A 224 -17.74 47.27 9.07
CA VAL A 224 -17.58 47.56 10.50
C VAL A 224 -18.81 47.07 11.29
N GLY A 225 -18.58 46.37 12.40
CA GLY A 225 -19.63 45.92 13.31
C GLY A 225 -19.11 45.56 14.71
N THR A 226 -19.35 46.46 15.65
CA THR A 226 -19.04 46.44 17.09
C THR A 226 -19.75 45.31 17.86
N TYR A 227 -19.02 44.51 18.65
CA TYR A 227 -19.53 43.91 19.91
C TYR A 227 -18.38 43.69 20.89
N GLY A 228 -18.58 44.11 22.13
CA GLY A 228 -17.56 44.12 23.17
C GLY A 228 -17.46 42.84 24.00
N GLY A 229 -16.47 42.86 24.90
CA GLY A 229 -16.36 41.99 26.05
C GLY A 229 -15.28 40.92 25.96
N PHE A 230 -14.05 41.25 26.35
CA PHE A 230 -13.20 40.43 27.23
C PHE A 230 -11.94 41.21 27.61
N GLN A 231 -11.78 41.55 28.90
CA GLN A 231 -10.52 42.06 29.47
C GLN A 231 -9.60 40.88 29.81
N PRO A 232 -8.31 40.90 29.44
CA PRO A 232 -7.28 40.10 30.08
C PRO A 232 -6.48 40.92 31.12
N PRO A 233 -5.85 40.26 32.10
CA PRO A 233 -5.35 40.89 33.32
C PRO A 233 -4.06 41.67 33.12
N MET A 234 -3.94 42.76 33.86
CA MET A 234 -2.72 43.53 34.10
C MET A 234 -1.62 42.63 34.69
N GLY A 235 -0.44 42.59 34.06
CA GLY A 235 0.77 42.09 34.71
C GLY A 235 1.80 41.45 33.79
N ALA A 236 2.60 42.25 33.07
CA ALA A 236 3.97 41.93 32.68
C ALA A 236 4.64 43.22 32.14
N GLY A 237 5.88 43.49 32.56
CA GLY A 237 6.61 44.72 32.27
C GLY A 237 6.98 44.94 30.79
N PRO A 238 7.60 46.09 30.48
CA PRO A 238 7.94 46.44 29.09
C PRO A 238 8.96 45.46 28.48
N PRO A 239 8.84 45.13 27.18
CA PRO A 239 9.79 44.27 26.48
C PRO A 239 11.15 44.99 26.27
N PRO A 240 12.28 44.25 26.19
CA PRO A 240 13.60 44.85 25.98
C PRO A 240 13.76 45.39 24.54
N GLU A 241 14.34 46.58 24.41
CA GLU A 241 14.69 47.19 23.12
C GLU A 241 15.86 46.47 22.44
N LEU A 242 15.74 46.21 21.15
CA LEU A 242 16.82 45.69 20.31
C LEU A 242 17.74 46.85 19.85
N PRO A 243 19.08 46.70 19.90
CA PRO A 243 20.00 47.74 19.44
C PRO A 243 19.95 47.91 17.92
N THR A 244 19.59 49.13 17.48
CA THR A 244 19.58 49.55 16.07
C THR A 244 20.93 50.14 15.68
N SER A 245 21.96 49.32 15.42
CA SER A 245 23.16 49.77 14.68
C SER A 245 23.96 48.58 14.13
N PRO A 246 24.38 48.58 12.86
CA PRO A 246 25.28 47.57 12.30
C PRO A 246 26.73 47.80 12.77
N PRO A 247 27.57 46.75 12.86
CA PRO A 247 28.96 46.88 13.29
C PRO A 247 29.82 47.58 12.22
N THR A 248 30.56 48.61 12.63
CA THR A 248 31.66 49.20 11.87
C THR A 248 32.85 48.25 11.85
N TYR A 249 33.35 47.93 10.65
CA TYR A 249 34.55 47.14 10.45
C TYR A 249 35.77 48.08 10.54
N GLU A 250 36.56 47.99 11.61
CA GLU A 250 37.91 48.57 11.61
C GLU A 250 38.86 47.63 10.88
N SER A 251 39.46 48.16 9.82
CA SER A 251 40.54 47.53 9.06
C SER A 251 41.82 47.51 9.90
N VAL A 252 42.27 46.31 10.28
CA VAL A 252 43.60 46.12 10.87
C VAL A 252 44.64 46.04 9.75
N SER A 253 45.62 46.95 9.81
CA SER A 253 46.89 46.89 9.06
C SER A 253 47.92 46.02 9.79
#